data_AF-A0A7J7GQP5-F1
#
_entry.id   AF-A0A7J7GQP5-F1
#
_cell.length_a   1.000
_cell.length_b   1.000
_cell.length_c   1.000
_cell.angle_alpha   90.00
_cell.angle_beta   90.00
_cell.angle_gamma   90.00
#
_symmetry.space_group_name_H-M   'P 1'
#
loop_
_entity.id
_entity.type
_entity.pdbx_description
1 polymer ?
#
loop_
_entity_poly.entity_id
_entity_poly.type
_entity_poly.pdbx_seq_one_letter_code
_entity_poly.pdbx_strand_id
1 'polypeptide(L)'
;GVGQRRGGAGLLTRVGSKIRNPEPYSDSAAAAKERKTLFRFTRRESVMALSLDLQDFILRARVLKLYRLALRTARRAPAELTQTIRQEMENNRNCRDKQRIRFLISEGLGKIERFG
;
A
#
# COMPACT_ATOMS: atom_id res chain seq x y z
N GLY A 1 14.44 28.10 -76.71
CA GLY A 1 15.40 28.39 -75.62
C GLY A 1 15.33 27.27 -74.61
N VAL A 2 16.51 26.82 -74.18
CA VAL A 2 16.82 25.66 -73.34
C VAL A 2 16.22 25.78 -71.93
N GLY A 3 15.88 24.65 -71.30
CA GLY A 3 15.45 24.62 -69.90
C GLY A 3 15.73 23.27 -69.23
N GLN A 4 17.01 22.87 -69.22
CA GLN A 4 17.50 21.65 -68.59
C GLN A 4 17.51 21.76 -67.06
N ARG A 5 17.16 20.65 -66.43
CA ARG A 5 17.11 20.32 -65.00
C ARG A 5 18.39 20.65 -64.19
N ARG A 6 18.18 20.75 -62.86
CA ARG A 6 18.93 20.15 -61.71
C ARG A 6 19.51 21.14 -60.70
N GLY A 7 19.02 21.00 -59.46
CA GLY A 7 19.85 20.59 -58.33
C GLY A 7 20.30 21.66 -57.33
N GLY A 8 19.85 21.50 -56.08
CA GLY A 8 20.74 21.57 -54.91
C GLY A 8 20.77 22.86 -54.08
N ALA A 9 20.90 22.65 -52.77
CA ALA A 9 21.13 23.60 -51.67
C ALA A 9 19.90 24.47 -51.29
N GLY A 10 19.40 24.49 -50.06
CA GLY A 10 20.06 24.30 -48.77
C GLY A 10 19.81 25.54 -47.92
N LEU A 11 19.36 25.32 -46.68
CA LEU A 11 19.31 26.24 -45.53
C LEU A 11 18.17 27.29 -45.39
N LEU A 12 17.32 26.98 -44.39
CA LEU A 12 16.92 27.82 -43.25
C LEU A 12 16.19 29.15 -43.52
N THR A 13 14.91 29.25 -43.12
CA THR A 13 14.51 29.84 -41.82
C THR A 13 12.99 29.94 -41.64
N ARG A 14 12.55 29.75 -40.37
CA ARG A 14 11.40 30.41 -39.68
C ARG A 14 9.97 30.07 -40.15
N VAL A 15 8.94 29.74 -39.35
CA VAL A 15 8.58 29.90 -37.93
C VAL A 15 7.48 28.86 -37.57
N GLY A 16 7.56 28.26 -36.36
CA GLY A 16 6.42 27.92 -35.49
C GLY A 16 5.68 26.58 -35.78
N SER A 17 5.28 25.74 -34.84
CA SER A 17 5.29 25.81 -33.37
C SER A 17 5.16 24.38 -32.79
N LYS A 18 6.28 23.82 -32.34
CA LYS A 18 6.48 23.21 -31.01
C LYS A 18 5.24 22.56 -30.35
N ILE A 19 4.96 21.29 -30.65
CA ILE A 19 4.30 20.42 -29.67
C ILE A 19 5.35 20.13 -28.60
N ARG A 20 5.29 20.89 -27.50
CA ARG A 20 6.12 20.65 -26.32
C ARG A 20 5.66 19.33 -25.68
N ASN A 21 6.57 18.37 -25.62
CA ASN A 21 6.51 17.34 -24.58
C ASN A 21 6.37 18.04 -23.22
N PRO A 22 5.42 17.67 -22.36
CA PRO A 22 5.42 18.15 -21.00
C PRO A 22 6.57 17.48 -20.25
N GLU A 23 7.62 18.28 -20.01
CA GLU A 23 8.59 18.09 -18.94
C GLU A 23 7.90 17.59 -17.66
N PRO A 24 8.33 16.46 -17.06
CA PRO A 24 7.89 16.11 -15.73
C PRO A 24 8.83 16.77 -14.72
N TYR A 25 8.21 17.52 -13.80
CA TYR A 25 8.69 17.78 -12.44
C TYR A 25 9.46 19.09 -12.16
N SER A 26 8.74 20.08 -11.63
CA SER A 26 9.12 20.72 -10.34
C SER A 26 7.98 21.60 -9.81
N ASP A 27 7.52 21.20 -8.62
CA ASP A 27 6.91 22.01 -7.56
C ASP A 27 5.54 22.66 -7.78
N SER A 28 4.53 22.04 -7.16
CA SER A 28 3.92 22.78 -6.05
C SER A 28 3.57 21.83 -4.91
N ALA A 29 4.04 22.18 -3.71
CA ALA A 29 3.71 21.54 -2.44
C ALA A 29 2.18 21.42 -2.18
N ALA A 30 1.34 22.03 -3.02
CA ALA A 30 -0.11 21.90 -3.01
C ALA A 30 -0.58 20.46 -3.30
N ALA A 31 0.00 19.77 -4.29
CA ALA A 31 -0.40 18.39 -4.62
C ALA A 31 -0.02 17.37 -3.53
N ALA A 32 1.08 17.62 -2.79
CA ALA A 32 1.46 16.81 -1.64
C ALA A 32 0.58 17.09 -0.41
N LYS A 33 0.05 18.32 -0.27
CA LYS A 33 -0.97 18.66 0.74
C LYS A 33 -2.28 17.96 0.46
N GLU A 34 -2.68 17.88 -0.81
CA GLU A 34 -3.92 17.23 -1.26
C GLU A 34 -3.89 15.70 -1.10
N ARG A 35 -2.72 15.08 -1.31
CA ARG A 35 -2.50 13.67 -0.97
C ARG A 35 -2.51 13.40 0.54
N LYS A 36 -2.07 14.36 1.37
CA LYS A 36 -2.11 14.25 2.84
C LYS A 36 -3.52 14.45 3.43
N THR A 37 -4.40 15.18 2.75
CA THR A 37 -5.83 15.26 3.11
C THR A 37 -6.58 14.01 2.66
N LEU A 38 -6.30 13.48 1.46
CA LEU A 38 -6.95 12.26 0.98
C LEU A 38 -6.48 10.98 1.72
N PHE A 39 -5.22 10.90 2.16
CA PHE A 39 -4.75 9.77 2.98
C PHE A 39 -5.22 9.83 4.45
N ARG A 40 -5.81 10.96 4.88
CA ARG A 40 -6.54 11.06 6.16
C ARG A 40 -8.06 10.90 5.99
N PHE A 41 -8.56 10.77 4.76
CA PHE A 41 -9.99 10.75 4.46
C PHE A 41 -10.60 9.34 4.54
N THR A 42 -9.85 8.26 4.37
CA THR A 42 -10.38 6.88 4.49
C THR A 42 -10.31 6.28 5.90
N ARG A 43 -10.03 7.09 6.94
CA ARG A 43 -10.12 6.66 8.36
C ARG A 43 -11.22 7.39 9.14
N ARG A 44 -12.28 7.81 8.45
CA ARG A 44 -13.55 8.20 9.04
C ARG A 44 -14.70 7.67 8.18
N GLU A 45 -14.60 6.44 7.70
CA GLU A 45 -15.84 5.68 7.51
C GLU A 45 -16.43 5.49 8.90
N SER A 46 -17.69 5.87 9.03
CA SER A 46 -18.44 5.80 10.28
C SER A 46 -18.17 4.46 10.94
N VAL A 47 -17.46 4.49 12.06
CA VAL A 47 -17.70 3.50 13.11
C VAL A 47 -19.11 3.82 13.56
N MET A 48 -20.11 3.31 12.82
CA MET A 48 -21.30 2.79 13.47
C MET A 48 -20.71 1.98 14.60
N ALA A 49 -20.90 2.45 15.83
CA ALA A 49 -20.51 1.73 17.02
C ALA A 49 -21.39 0.48 17.04
N LEU A 50 -21.05 -0.49 16.17
CA LEU A 50 -21.45 -1.87 16.31
C LEU A 50 -21.11 -2.17 17.76
N SER A 51 -22.12 -2.41 18.57
CA SER A 51 -21.94 -2.84 19.95
C SER A 51 -21.12 -4.11 19.90
N LEU A 52 -19.80 -3.97 19.99
CA LEU A 52 -18.90 -5.09 20.03
C LEU A 52 -19.17 -5.75 21.36
N ASP A 53 -19.61 -7.01 21.30
CA ASP A 53 -19.65 -7.85 22.47
C ASP A 53 -18.28 -7.75 23.16
N LEU A 54 -18.26 -7.59 24.48
CA LEU A 54 -17.03 -7.45 25.26
C LEU A 54 -16.05 -8.58 24.94
N GLN A 55 -16.57 -9.80 24.73
CA GLN A 55 -15.75 -10.94 24.36
C GLN A 55 -15.08 -10.75 22.99
N ASP A 56 -15.81 -10.22 22.00
CA ASP A 56 -15.28 -9.95 20.66
C ASP A 56 -14.22 -8.85 20.70
N PHE A 57 -14.42 -7.83 21.53
CA PHE A 57 -13.41 -6.78 21.75
C PHE A 57 -12.12 -7.36 22.35
N ILE A 58 -12.24 -8.20 23.39
CA ILE A 58 -11.10 -8.87 24.01
C ILE A 58 -10.38 -9.78 23.02
N LEU A 59 -11.12 -10.57 22.23
CA LEU A 59 -10.52 -11.45 21.22
C LEU A 59 -9.77 -10.65 20.14
N ARG A 60 -10.37 -9.60 19.59
CA ARG A 60 -9.70 -8.72 18.61
C ARG A 60 -8.44 -8.07 19.21
N ALA A 61 -8.49 -7.63 20.46
CA ALA A 61 -7.33 -7.07 21.14
C ALA A 61 -6.19 -8.09 21.28
N ARG A 62 -6.52 -9.35 21.62
CA ARG A 62 -5.54 -10.46 21.70
C ARG A 62 -4.94 -10.79 20.34
N VAL A 63 -5.74 -10.88 19.28
CA VAL A 63 -5.26 -11.09 17.91
C VAL A 63 -4.28 -9.98 17.50
N LEU A 64 -4.63 -8.71 17.74
CA LEU A 64 -3.74 -7.59 17.43
C LEU A 64 -2.45 -7.60 18.25
N LYS A 65 -2.51 -8.01 19.52
CA LYS A 65 -1.31 -8.18 20.37
C LYS A 65 -0.40 -9.26 19.81
N LEU A 66 -0.96 -10.41 19.43
CA LEU A 66 -0.24 -11.53 18.83
C LEU A 66 0.43 -11.12 17.51
N TYR A 67 -0.32 -10.47 16.61
CA TYR A 67 0.20 -10.00 15.33
C TYR A 67 1.40 -9.07 15.48
N ARG A 68 1.29 -8.08 16.40
CA ARG A 68 2.40 -7.15 16.68
C ARG A 68 3.62 -7.88 17.25
N LEU A 69 3.41 -8.89 18.09
CA LEU A 69 4.48 -9.72 18.63
C LEU A 69 5.17 -10.51 17.51
N ALA A 70 4.40 -11.22 16.68
CA ALA A 70 4.90 -12.01 15.55
C ALA A 70 5.76 -11.15 14.61
N LEU A 71 5.27 -9.96 14.26
CA LEU A 71 6.02 -9.03 13.42
C LEU A 71 7.33 -8.57 14.07
N ARG A 72 7.35 -8.32 15.39
CA ARG A 72 8.58 -7.91 16.09
C ARG A 72 9.61 -9.03 16.09
N THR A 73 9.19 -10.26 16.36
CA THR A 73 10.07 -11.43 16.32
C THR A 73 10.59 -11.66 14.90
N ALA A 74 9.72 -11.53 13.89
CA ALA A 74 10.07 -11.67 12.49
C ALA A 74 10.98 -10.55 11.93
N ARG A 75 11.20 -9.44 12.65
CA ARG A 75 12.13 -8.37 12.21
C ARG A 75 13.58 -8.86 12.05
N ARG A 76 13.95 -9.90 12.81
CA ARG A 76 15.28 -10.53 12.74
C ARG A 76 15.32 -11.69 11.73
N ALA A 77 14.22 -11.95 11.04
CA ALA A 77 14.02 -13.08 10.15
C ALA A 77 13.83 -12.59 8.69
N PRO A 78 13.81 -13.52 7.71
CA PRO A 78 13.63 -13.18 6.30
C PRO A 78 12.31 -12.45 6.02
N ALA A 79 12.29 -11.62 4.98
CA ALA A 79 11.11 -10.86 4.56
C ALA A 79 9.89 -11.76 4.26
N GLU A 80 10.13 -12.98 3.79
CA GLU A 80 9.10 -14.00 3.53
C GLU A 80 8.27 -14.33 4.77
N LEU A 81 8.89 -14.43 5.95
CA LEU A 81 8.17 -14.74 7.19
C LEU A 81 7.17 -13.64 7.55
N THR A 82 7.57 -12.39 7.36
CA THR A 82 6.70 -11.23 7.57
C THR A 82 5.51 -11.26 6.59
N GLN A 83 5.73 -11.70 5.36
CA GLN A 83 4.69 -11.82 4.35
C GLN A 83 3.70 -12.94 4.69
N THR A 84 4.20 -14.09 5.14
CA THR A 84 3.38 -15.21 5.63
C THR A 84 2.51 -14.79 6.83
N ILE A 85 3.07 -14.06 7.80
CA ILE A 85 2.31 -13.55 8.96
C ILE A 85 1.17 -12.62 8.50
N ARG A 86 1.43 -11.75 7.51
CA ARG A 86 0.39 -10.88 6.94
C ARG A 86 -0.68 -11.68 6.20
N GLN A 87 -0.27 -12.69 5.44
CA GLN A 87 -1.19 -13.54 4.69
C GLN A 87 -2.12 -14.33 5.62
N GLU A 88 -1.60 -14.89 6.71
CA GLU A 88 -2.42 -15.58 7.72
C GLU A 88 -3.50 -14.66 8.32
N MET A 89 -3.17 -13.40 8.58
CA MET A 89 -4.15 -12.42 9.08
C MET A 89 -5.23 -12.11 8.04
N GLU A 90 -4.87 -11.99 6.76
CA GLU A 90 -5.85 -11.73 5.70
C GLU A 90 -6.76 -12.94 5.47
N ASN A 91 -6.20 -14.15 5.47
CA ASN A 91 -6.95 -15.40 5.33
C ASN A 91 -8.03 -15.56 6.42
N ASN A 92 -7.76 -15.06 7.63
CA ASN A 92 -8.66 -15.16 8.78
C ASN A 92 -9.44 -13.86 9.08
N ARG A 93 -9.37 -12.85 8.19
CA ARG A 93 -9.93 -11.50 8.43
C ARG A 93 -11.42 -11.51 8.78
N ASN A 94 -12.18 -12.42 8.18
CA ASN A 94 -13.63 -12.53 8.35
C ASN A 94 -14.05 -13.64 9.31
N CYS A 95 -13.11 -14.26 10.04
CA CYS A 95 -13.43 -15.29 11.02
C CYS A 95 -14.24 -14.67 12.18
N ARG A 96 -15.47 -15.18 12.39
CA ARG A 96 -16.37 -14.75 13.49
C ARG A 96 -16.56 -15.82 14.56
N ASP A 97 -16.03 -17.03 14.34
CA ASP A 97 -16.10 -18.10 15.34
C ASP A 97 -15.09 -17.86 16.46
N LYS A 98 -15.62 -17.57 17.65
CA LYS A 98 -14.84 -17.28 18.86
C LYS A 98 -13.92 -18.45 19.25
N GLN A 99 -14.33 -19.70 19.08
CA GLN A 99 -13.51 -20.86 19.43
C GLN A 99 -12.36 -21.03 18.45
N ARG A 100 -12.64 -20.89 17.15
CA ARG A 100 -11.62 -20.86 16.10
C ARG A 100 -10.59 -19.76 16.36
N ILE A 101 -11.03 -18.54 16.69
CA ILE A 101 -10.12 -17.42 17.01
C ILE A 101 -9.24 -17.76 18.22
N ARG A 102 -9.80 -18.33 19.29
CA ARG A 102 -9.03 -18.75 20.47
C ARG A 102 -7.97 -19.80 20.11
N PHE A 103 -8.35 -20.80 19.33
CA PHE A 103 -7.44 -21.83 18.84
C PHE A 103 -6.28 -21.21 18.04
N LEU A 104 -6.59 -20.35 17.07
CA LEU A 104 -5.58 -19.68 16.24
C LEU A 104 -4.63 -18.79 17.06
N ILE A 105 -5.14 -18.13 18.11
CA ILE A 105 -4.30 -17.37 19.04
C ILE A 105 -3.31 -18.31 19.75
N SER A 106 -3.78 -19.43 20.30
CA SER A 106 -2.93 -20.39 21.01
C SER A 106 -1.88 -21.01 20.08
N GLU A 107 -2.29 -21.44 18.89
CA GLU A 107 -1.39 -21.95 17.84
C GLU A 107 -0.32 -20.92 17.46
N GLY A 108 -0.73 -19.66 17.20
CA GLY A 108 0.18 -18.60 16.81
C GLY A 108 1.19 -18.25 17.91
N LEU A 109 0.77 -18.26 19.19
CA LEU A 109 1.68 -18.10 20.32
C LEU A 109 2.72 -19.22 20.37
N GLY A 110 2.29 -20.47 20.23
CA GLY A 110 3.20 -21.63 20.19
C GLY A 110 4.18 -21.60 19.02
N LYS A 111 3.78 -21.04 17.87
CA LYS A 111 4.72 -20.80 16.75
C LYS A 111 5.74 -19.74 17.09
N ILE A 112 5.34 -18.61 17.67
CA ILE A 112 6.27 -17.51 18.03
C ILE A 112 7.31 -17.95 19.05
N GLU A 113 6.91 -18.73 20.05
CA GLU A 113 7.82 -19.25 21.07
C GLU A 113 8.94 -20.10 20.47
N ARG A 114 8.71 -20.76 19.32
CA ARG A 114 9.75 -21.53 18.61
C ARG A 114 10.74 -20.66 17.83
N PHE A 115 10.43 -19.38 17.59
CA PHE A 115 11.26 -18.45 16.81
C PHE A 115 12.06 -17.45 17.68
N GLY A 116 11.74 -17.34 18.97
CA GLY A 116 12.40 -16.45 19.93
C GLY A 116 13.36 -17.21 20.83
#